data_AF-A0A933MI21-F1
#
_entry.id   AF-A0A933MI21-F1
#
_cell.length_a   1.000
_cell.length_b   1.000
_cell.length_c   1.000
_cell.angle_alpha   90.00
_cell.angle_beta   90.00
_cell.angle_gamma   90.00
#
_symmetry.space_group_name_H-M   'P 1'
#
loop_
_entity.id
_entity.type
_entity.pdbx_description
1 polymer ?
#
loop_
_entity_poly.entity_id
_entity_poly.type
_entity_poly.pdbx_seq_one_letter_code
_entity_poly.pdbx_strand_id
1 'polypeptide(L)'
;MGYSTSNTETKPAPSSSDFFPIGLYAVDDYYPRSPTDPPSKMTVLEELPQISQAGFNVIQGYRFEIASPEWGNTNENARIFLDAAHKSGVKVIMGLHFSWVDPGDLNAIRVRVRLLKDHPALFGWILYDDCPQGGGPGVTPLM
;
A
#
# COMPACT_ATOMS: atom_id res chain seq x y z
N MET A 1 4.43 8.50 -51.60
CA MET A 1 4.05 7.85 -50.33
C MET A 1 4.70 8.64 -49.21
N GLY A 2 3.94 9.53 -48.56
CA GLY A 2 4.41 10.29 -47.40
C GLY A 2 3.81 9.67 -46.13
N TYR A 3 4.66 9.27 -45.19
CA TYR A 3 4.21 8.81 -43.88
C TYR A 3 3.85 10.01 -43.03
N SER A 4 2.59 10.08 -42.61
CA SER A 4 2.09 11.06 -41.64
C SER A 4 2.62 10.67 -40.25
N THR A 5 3.39 11.57 -39.64
CA THR A 5 3.80 11.45 -38.24
C THR A 5 2.62 11.81 -37.35
N SER A 6 2.05 10.83 -36.64
CA SER A 6 1.01 11.06 -35.65
C SER A 6 1.58 11.90 -34.51
N ASN A 7 1.00 13.09 -34.31
CA ASN A 7 1.23 13.90 -33.13
C ASN A 7 0.75 13.12 -31.90
N THR A 8 1.67 12.70 -31.05
CA THR A 8 1.35 12.27 -29.68
C THR A 8 0.89 13.50 -28.92
N GLU A 9 -0.42 13.69 -28.88
CA GLU A 9 -1.06 14.72 -28.08
C GLU A 9 -0.75 14.42 -26.61
N THR A 10 0.10 15.23 -25.99
CA THR A 10 0.43 15.10 -24.58
C THR A 10 -0.78 15.55 -23.77
N LYS A 11 -1.52 14.58 -23.23
CA LYS A 11 -2.62 14.82 -22.29
C LYS A 11 -2.10 15.73 -21.15
N PRO A 12 -2.77 16.86 -20.87
CA PRO A 12 -2.34 17.76 -19.81
C PRO A 12 -2.31 17.02 -18.47
N ALA A 13 -1.34 17.39 -17.62
CA ALA A 13 -1.24 16.83 -16.28
C ALA A 13 -2.52 17.17 -15.50
N PRO A 14 -3.13 16.19 -14.79
CA PRO A 14 -4.33 16.43 -14.00
C PRO A 14 -4.05 17.47 -12.90
N SER A 15 -5.03 18.34 -12.64
CA SER A 15 -5.03 19.32 -11.56
C SER A 15 -5.37 18.65 -10.22
N SER A 16 -5.09 19.31 -9.10
CA SER A 16 -5.34 18.74 -7.75
C SER A 16 -6.82 18.48 -7.43
N SER A 17 -7.76 19.05 -8.21
CA SER A 17 -9.20 18.73 -8.14
C SER A 17 -9.59 17.44 -8.87
N ASP A 18 -8.66 16.77 -9.55
CA ASP A 18 -8.96 15.66 -10.47
C ASP A 18 -8.67 14.27 -9.87
N PHE A 19 -8.28 14.19 -8.60
CA PHE A 19 -8.02 12.90 -7.94
C PHE A 19 -9.27 12.39 -7.21
N PHE A 20 -10.00 11.47 -7.84
CA PHE A 20 -11.06 10.69 -7.19
C PHE A 20 -10.55 9.26 -6.92
N PRO A 21 -10.46 8.81 -5.65
CA PRO A 21 -9.91 7.51 -5.32
C PRO A 21 -10.88 6.39 -5.74
N ILE A 22 -10.41 5.51 -6.62
CA ILE A 22 -11.03 4.25 -7.00
C ILE A 22 -10.11 3.15 -6.46
N GLY A 23 -10.48 2.65 -5.29
CA GLY A 23 -9.66 1.76 -4.49
C GLY A 23 -9.85 0.28 -4.81
N LEU A 24 -8.77 -0.50 -4.71
CA LEU A 24 -8.79 -1.96 -4.67
C LEU A 24 -8.11 -2.45 -3.40
N TYR A 25 -8.70 -3.46 -2.77
CA TYR A 25 -8.04 -4.23 -1.74
C TYR A 25 -7.18 -5.33 -2.38
N ALA A 26 -5.86 -5.19 -2.29
CA ALA A 26 -4.88 -6.08 -2.89
C ALA A 26 -4.28 -6.99 -1.82
N VAL A 27 -4.69 -8.26 -1.84
CA VAL A 27 -4.14 -9.28 -0.94
C VAL A 27 -2.85 -9.80 -1.56
N ASP A 28 -1.72 -9.47 -0.96
CA ASP A 28 -0.49 -10.21 -1.21
C ASP A 28 -0.67 -11.58 -0.54
N ASP A 29 -0.84 -12.65 -1.34
CA ASP A 29 -0.84 -14.04 -0.87
C ASP A 29 0.58 -14.49 -0.41
N TYR A 30 1.35 -13.56 0.18
CA TYR A 30 2.71 -13.83 0.68
C TYR A 30 2.69 -14.75 1.91
N TYR A 31 1.54 -14.85 2.59
CA TYR A 31 1.26 -15.96 3.49
C TYR A 31 0.62 -17.10 2.69
N PRO A 32 1.32 -18.23 2.47
CA PRO A 32 0.65 -19.41 1.98
C PRO A 32 -0.41 -19.79 3.04
N ARG A 33 -1.70 -19.83 2.65
CA ARG A 33 -2.79 -20.14 3.59
C ARG A 33 -2.63 -21.57 4.15
N SER A 34 -1.88 -22.40 3.44
CA SER A 34 -1.38 -23.72 3.82
C SER A 34 0.08 -23.89 3.38
N PRO A 35 0.94 -24.63 4.10
CA PRO A 35 2.29 -25.01 3.64
C PRO A 35 2.35 -25.67 2.25
N THR A 36 1.20 -26.15 1.75
CA THR A 36 1.05 -26.78 0.44
C THR A 36 0.59 -25.82 -0.65
N ASP A 37 0.20 -24.60 -0.30
CA ASP A 37 -0.24 -23.64 -1.29
C ASP A 37 0.95 -23.24 -2.15
N PRO A 38 0.86 -23.36 -3.48
CA PRO A 38 1.87 -22.78 -4.33
C PRO A 38 1.88 -21.28 -4.05
N PRO A 39 3.06 -20.64 -3.92
CA PRO A 39 3.12 -19.19 -3.86
C PRO A 39 2.33 -18.63 -5.04
N SER A 40 1.56 -17.56 -4.81
CA SER A 40 0.85 -16.90 -5.90
C SER A 40 1.86 -16.62 -7.02
N LYS A 41 1.46 -16.90 -8.27
CA LYS A 41 2.35 -16.75 -9.42
C LYS A 41 2.74 -15.30 -9.70
N MET A 42 2.08 -14.35 -9.06
CA MET A 42 2.27 -12.92 -9.22
C MET A 42 2.16 -12.25 -7.85
N THR A 43 3.11 -11.38 -7.54
CA THR A 43 3.09 -10.50 -6.37
C THR A 43 2.30 -9.23 -6.71
N VAL A 44 1.72 -8.56 -5.70
CA VAL A 44 0.97 -7.29 -5.94
C VAL A 44 1.82 -6.27 -6.70
N LEU A 45 3.14 -6.25 -6.47
CA LEU A 45 4.10 -5.40 -7.20
C LEU A 45 4.07 -5.60 -8.71
N GLU A 46 3.92 -6.85 -9.16
CA GLU A 46 3.89 -7.23 -10.57
C GLU A 46 2.52 -6.97 -11.22
N GLU A 47 1.49 -6.79 -10.40
CA GLU A 47 0.10 -6.52 -10.82
C GLU A 47 -0.24 -5.02 -10.90
N LEU A 48 0.60 -4.14 -10.36
CA LEU A 48 0.35 -2.69 -10.34
C LEU A 48 0.00 -2.10 -11.73
N PRO A 49 0.68 -2.48 -12.83
CA PRO A 49 0.30 -2.02 -14.16
C PRO A 49 -1.11 -2.44 -14.57
N GLN A 50 -1.51 -3.67 -14.27
CA GLN A 50 -2.82 -4.24 -14.60
C GLN A 50 -3.92 -3.59 -13.76
N ILE A 51 -3.65 -3.37 -12.47
CA ILE A 51 -4.56 -2.64 -11.56
C ILE A 51 -4.83 -1.23 -12.10
N SER A 52 -3.77 -0.52 -12.51
CA SER A 52 -3.87 0.81 -13.13
C SER A 52 -4.66 0.78 -14.45
N GLN A 53 -4.38 -0.19 -15.32
CA GLN A 53 -5.10 -0.38 -16.59
C GLN A 53 -6.58 -0.69 -16.40
N ALA A 54 -6.95 -1.35 -15.30
CA ALA A 54 -8.34 -1.63 -14.94
C ALA A 54 -9.09 -0.39 -14.40
N GLY A 55 -8.40 0.75 -14.21
CA GLY A 55 -8.99 2.00 -13.76
C GLY A 55 -8.93 2.24 -12.26
N PHE A 56 -8.31 1.34 -11.49
CA PHE A 56 -8.03 1.59 -10.08
C PHE A 56 -6.81 2.50 -9.93
N ASN A 57 -6.89 3.46 -9.01
CA ASN A 57 -5.82 4.44 -8.77
C ASN A 57 -5.39 4.52 -7.30
N VAL A 58 -6.01 3.74 -6.42
CA VAL A 58 -5.60 3.53 -5.02
C VAL A 58 -5.59 2.04 -4.71
N ILE A 59 -4.60 1.58 -3.95
CA ILE A 59 -4.57 0.24 -3.36
C ILE A 59 -4.37 0.30 -1.86
N GLN A 60 -4.88 -0.71 -1.17
CA GLN A 60 -4.56 -1.05 0.21
C GLN A 60 -4.18 -2.54 0.24
N GLY A 61 -3.27 -2.94 1.12
CA GLY A 61 -3.02 -4.34 1.41
C GLY A 61 -2.24 -4.51 2.72
N TYR A 62 -2.37 -5.68 3.34
CA TYR A 62 -1.76 -5.94 4.65
C TYR A 62 -0.25 -6.26 4.62
N ARG A 63 0.42 -6.17 3.46
CA ARG A 63 1.84 -6.57 3.33
C ARG A 63 2.73 -5.99 4.45
N PHE A 64 2.50 -4.74 4.84
CA PHE A 64 3.31 -4.06 5.86
C PHE A 64 2.70 -4.09 7.28
N GLU A 65 1.51 -4.68 7.43
CA GLU A 65 0.82 -4.83 8.72
C GLU A 65 1.23 -6.12 9.43
N ILE A 66 1.32 -7.22 8.67
CA ILE A 66 1.50 -8.58 9.22
C ILE A 66 2.85 -9.20 8.91
N ALA A 67 3.48 -8.83 7.78
CA ALA A 67 4.77 -9.42 7.45
C ALA A 67 5.81 -8.95 8.45
N SER A 68 6.60 -9.86 8.99
CA SER A 68 7.77 -9.51 9.79
C SER A 68 8.93 -9.06 8.88
N PRO A 69 10.03 -8.52 9.44
CA PRO A 69 11.16 -8.05 8.64
C PRO A 69 11.75 -9.12 7.72
N GLU A 70 11.81 -10.38 8.17
CA GLU A 70 12.29 -11.51 7.35
C GLU A 70 11.39 -11.84 6.16
N TRP A 71 10.10 -11.45 6.21
CA TRP A 71 9.15 -11.54 5.09
C TRP A 71 9.02 -10.22 4.33
N GLY A 72 9.97 -9.31 4.55
CA GLY A 72 10.12 -8.11 3.74
C GLY A 72 9.43 -6.87 4.27
N ASN A 73 8.99 -6.82 5.52
CA ASN A 73 8.54 -5.57 6.15
C ASN A 73 9.69 -4.70 6.64
N THR A 74 10.45 -4.18 5.70
CA THR A 74 11.55 -3.24 5.95
C THR A 74 11.20 -1.86 5.40
N ASN A 75 11.89 -0.81 5.88
CA ASN A 75 11.73 0.54 5.33
C ASN A 75 12.10 0.59 3.85
N GLU A 76 13.15 -0.15 3.46
CA GLU A 76 13.62 -0.26 2.09
C GLU A 76 12.54 -0.87 1.18
N ASN A 77 11.95 -2.00 1.57
CA ASN A 77 10.93 -2.66 0.77
C ASN A 77 9.65 -1.83 0.66
N ALA A 78 9.26 -1.10 1.71
CA ALA A 78 8.13 -0.19 1.61
C ALA A 78 8.40 0.97 0.64
N ARG A 79 9.63 1.49 0.61
CA ARG A 79 10.03 2.49 -0.36
C ARG A 79 10.00 1.94 -1.79
N ILE A 80 10.59 0.76 -2.02
CA ILE A 80 10.55 0.06 -3.31
C ILE A 80 9.10 -0.14 -3.77
N PHE A 81 8.20 -0.51 -2.85
CA PHE A 81 6.78 -0.69 -3.14
C PHE A 81 6.12 0.62 -3.56
N LEU A 82 6.37 1.70 -2.84
CA LEU A 82 5.84 3.01 -3.17
C LEU A 82 6.43 3.57 -4.49
N ASP A 83 7.71 3.32 -4.78
CA ASP A 83 8.34 3.69 -6.05
C ASP A 83 7.67 2.95 -7.23
N ALA A 84 7.39 1.66 -7.08
CA ALA A 84 6.68 0.87 -8.07
C ALA A 84 5.22 1.33 -8.28
N ALA A 85 4.51 1.65 -7.19
CA ALA A 85 3.17 2.21 -7.24
C ALA A 85 3.14 3.57 -7.96
N HIS A 86 4.09 4.46 -7.63
CA HIS A 86 4.22 5.76 -8.28
C HIS A 86 4.45 5.61 -9.78
N LYS A 87 5.37 4.73 -10.18
CA LYS A 87 5.66 4.45 -11.59
C LYS A 87 4.44 3.92 -12.35
N SER A 88 3.54 3.23 -11.65
CA SER A 88 2.30 2.66 -12.22
C SER A 88 1.11 3.63 -12.17
N GLY A 89 1.29 4.83 -11.60
CA GLY A 89 0.21 5.82 -11.44
C GLY A 89 -0.80 5.47 -10.35
N VAL A 90 -0.44 4.58 -9.43
CA VAL A 90 -1.29 4.12 -8.32
C VAL A 90 -0.80 4.73 -7.01
N LYS A 91 -1.72 5.10 -6.12
CA LYS A 91 -1.40 5.48 -4.74
C LYS A 91 -1.70 4.36 -3.75
N VAL A 92 -1.09 4.40 -2.57
CA VAL A 92 -1.10 3.33 -1.58
C VAL A 92 -1.59 3.84 -0.24
N ILE A 93 -2.59 3.17 0.33
CA ILE A 93 -2.89 3.20 1.76
C ILE A 93 -2.00 2.15 2.41
N MET A 94 -1.00 2.59 3.17
CA MET A 94 0.00 1.72 3.75
C MET A 94 -0.29 1.45 5.22
N GLY A 95 -0.35 0.18 5.59
CA GLY A 95 -0.47 -0.20 6.99
C GLY A 95 0.86 -0.13 7.75
N LEU A 96 0.76 0.07 9.06
CA LEU A 96 1.88 -0.05 9.99
C LEU A 96 1.86 -1.43 10.65
N HIS A 97 3.05 -1.95 10.98
CA HIS A 97 3.15 -3.30 11.53
C HIS A 97 2.44 -3.42 12.89
N PHE A 98 1.65 -4.48 13.08
CA PHE A 98 0.88 -4.67 14.32
C PHE A 98 1.75 -4.68 15.58
N SER A 99 2.96 -5.24 15.50
CA SER A 99 3.88 -5.25 16.65
C SER A 99 4.39 -3.86 17.05
N TRP A 100 4.15 -2.83 16.24
CA TRP A 100 4.44 -1.43 16.60
C TRP A 100 3.18 -0.73 17.08
N VAL A 101 2.04 -0.98 16.43
CA VAL A 101 0.78 -0.30 16.75
C VAL A 101 0.20 -0.81 18.07
N ASP A 102 0.08 -2.13 18.27
CA ASP A 102 -0.51 -2.75 19.47
C ASP A 102 0.16 -2.29 20.78
N PRO A 103 1.50 -2.36 20.93
CA PRO A 103 2.16 -1.91 22.15
C PRO A 103 2.40 -0.38 22.19
N GLY A 104 2.04 0.35 21.14
CA GLY A 104 2.31 1.79 21.03
C GLY A 104 3.79 2.13 20.89
N ASP A 105 4.56 1.38 20.09
CA ASP A 105 5.95 1.71 19.74
C ASP A 105 6.01 2.93 18.81
N LEU A 106 5.87 4.11 19.41
CA LEU A 106 5.91 5.39 18.70
C LEU A 106 7.26 5.64 18.03
N ASN A 107 8.36 5.00 18.46
CA ASN A 107 9.67 5.20 17.85
C ASN A 107 9.74 4.51 16.48
N ALA A 108 9.34 3.24 16.40
CA ALA A 108 9.27 2.53 15.12
C ALA A 108 8.32 3.24 14.13
N ILE A 109 7.15 3.67 14.61
CA ILE A 109 6.16 4.42 13.83
C ILE A 109 6.76 5.73 13.31
N ARG A 110 7.38 6.54 14.18
CA ARG A 110 7.99 7.82 13.78
C ARG A 110 9.07 7.63 12.72
N VAL A 111 9.90 6.59 12.83
CA VAL A 111 10.92 6.28 11.84
C VAL A 111 10.29 6.00 10.48
N ARG A 112 9.31 5.09 10.41
CA ARG A 112 8.61 4.74 9.17
C ARG A 112 7.92 5.95 8.54
N VAL A 113 7.14 6.69 9.33
CA VAL A 113 6.39 7.86 8.87
C VAL A 113 7.35 8.93 8.37
N ARG A 114 8.42 9.25 9.11
CA ARG A 114 9.40 10.26 8.69
C ARG A 114 10.05 9.92 7.35
N LEU A 115 10.32 8.65 7.09
CA LEU A 115 10.96 8.19 5.86
C LEU A 115 10.03 8.27 4.64
N LEU A 116 8.73 8.03 4.82
CA LEU A 116 7.80 7.78 3.71
C LEU A 116 6.70 8.83 3.54
N LYS A 117 6.46 9.71 4.53
CA LYS A 117 5.34 10.67 4.51
C LYS A 117 5.29 11.58 3.29
N ASP A 118 6.45 11.89 2.70
CA ASP A 118 6.58 12.80 1.56
C ASP A 118 6.63 12.05 0.22
N HIS A 119 6.40 10.73 0.22
CA HIS A 119 6.43 9.93 -0.99
C HIS A 119 5.18 10.18 -1.87
N PRO A 120 5.31 10.46 -3.18
CA PRO A 120 4.18 10.85 -4.03
C PRO A 120 3.08 9.79 -4.20
N ALA A 121 3.44 8.51 -4.08
CA ALA A 121 2.48 7.40 -4.08
C ALA A 121 1.85 7.08 -2.73
N LEU A 122 2.28 7.68 -1.62
CA LEU A 122 1.60 7.45 -0.34
C LEU A 122 0.29 8.25 -0.33
N PHE A 123 -0.83 7.54 -0.22
CA PHE A 123 -2.16 8.16 -0.08
C PHE A 123 -2.55 8.39 1.37
N GLY A 124 -2.23 7.44 2.23
CA GLY A 124 -2.59 7.48 3.64
C GLY A 124 -1.97 6.32 4.43
N TRP A 125 -2.15 6.38 5.74
CA TRP A 125 -1.76 5.34 6.68
C TRP A 125 -3.00 4.65 7.22
N ILE A 126 -2.93 3.34 7.41
CA ILE A 126 -3.92 2.58 8.18
C ILE A 126 -3.23 1.97 9.40
N LEU A 127 -3.90 2.04 10.55
CA LEU A 127 -3.40 1.49 11.82
C LEU A 127 -4.03 0.13 12.13
N TYR A 128 -5.34 0.02 11.88
CA TYR A 128 -6.14 -1.19 11.99
C TYR A 128 -7.18 -1.19 10.89
N ASP A 129 -7.43 -2.36 10.30
CA ASP A 129 -8.51 -2.55 9.34
C ASP A 129 -9.87 -2.58 10.05
N ASP A 130 -9.95 -3.24 11.19
CA ASP A 130 -11.11 -3.26 12.08
C ASP A 130 -10.70 -2.84 13.49
N CYS A 131 -11.38 -1.84 14.05
CA CYS A 131 -11.30 -1.60 15.49
C CYS A 131 -12.00 -2.78 16.20
N PRO A 132 -11.35 -3.50 17.13
CA PRO A 132 -12.00 -4.61 17.81
C PRO A 132 -13.28 -4.10 18.48
N GLN A 133 -14.43 -4.62 18.04
CA GLN A 133 -15.72 -4.26 18.59
C GLN A 133 -15.75 -4.63 20.08
N GLY A 134 -15.50 -3.64 20.95
CA GLY A 134 -15.85 -3.69 22.37
C GLY A 134 -14.96 -4.52 23.30
N GLY A 135 -13.63 -4.55 23.12
CA GLY A 135 -12.79 -5.25 24.10
C GLY A 135 -11.28 -5.23 23.82
N GLY A 136 -10.69 -4.07 23.58
CA GLY A 136 -9.23 -3.97 23.57
C GLY A 136 -8.63 -4.31 24.94
N PRO A 137 -7.47 -4.97 25.02
CA PRO A 137 -6.77 -5.22 26.29
C PRO A 137 -6.30 -3.89 26.88
N GLY A 138 -7.10 -3.31 27.78
CA GLY A 138 -6.77 -2.06 28.46
C GLY A 138 -7.94 -1.15 28.84
N VAL A 139 -9.16 -1.39 28.31
CA VAL A 139 -10.36 -0.70 28.82
C VAL A 139 -10.82 -1.37 30.11
N THR A 140 -10.11 -1.11 31.20
CA THR A 140 -10.75 -1.20 32.53
C THR A 140 -11.80 -0.10 32.54
N PRO A 141 -13.09 -0.40 32.73
CA PRO A 141 -14.07 0.64 32.97
C PRO A 141 -13.60 1.42 34.20
N LEU A 142 -13.42 2.74 34.07
CA LEU A 142 -13.26 3.58 35.24
C LEU A 142 -14.54 3.38 36.08
N MET A 143 -14.42 2.65 37.20
CA MET A 143 -15.42 2.67 38.28
C MET A 143 -15.31 3.98 39.04
#